data_AF-C3ZQE5-F1
#
_entry.id   AF-C3ZQE5-F1
#
_cell.length_a   1.000
_cell.length_b   1.000
_cell.length_c   1.000
_cell.angle_alpha   90.00
_cell.angle_beta   90.00
_cell.angle_gamma   90.00
#
_symmetry.space_group_name_H-M   'P 1'
#
loop_
_entity.id
_entity.type
_entity.pdbx_description
1 polymer ?
#
loop_
_entity_poly.entity_id
_entity_poly.type
_entity_poly.pdbx_seq_one_letter_code
_entity_poly.pdbx_strand_id
1 'polypeptide(L)'
;MEMQDRGRKVKWVRETVTTMEACPEVYTTPPVQPKEHKPGQLTREQVKQFFDEAYCDLWVNDRLLNVMEQLVGPEIAGNPLWNLRPKVVRGGHRKGVTADHVGVVGGTWYVEVLEEEMERTLGVNVKTDVVTCEVPYGGVLFINNAIPHRSLPNKTDQIRWSLDLRWQDPDKPSGFWGKRRPVLMRTAKDPTYKVPQSEWDKFFNADRGSELEMSTGLSGKEVDEFDTTVHGPWLTRWPIVRHNRHTRALLLQQGNV
;
A
#
# COMPACT_ATOMS: atom_id res chain seq x y z
N MET A 1 -16.13 -12.55 -23.66
CA MET A 1 -15.10 -11.76 -24.36
C MET A 1 -13.79 -12.49 -24.13
N GLU A 2 -13.36 -13.29 -25.10
CA GLU A 2 -12.15 -14.13 -25.03
C GLU A 2 -10.89 -13.27 -24.90
N MET A 3 -10.10 -13.50 -23.86
CA MET A 3 -8.77 -12.92 -23.75
C MET A 3 -7.81 -13.74 -24.62
N GLN A 4 -7.41 -13.16 -25.75
CA GLN A 4 -6.36 -13.72 -26.60
C GLN A 4 -5.00 -13.59 -25.90
N ASP A 5 -4.35 -14.73 -25.67
CA ASP A 5 -2.98 -14.85 -25.20
C ASP A 5 -2.02 -14.25 -26.25
N ARG A 6 -1.46 -13.08 -25.95
CA ARG A 6 -0.46 -12.41 -26.80
C ARG A 6 0.94 -12.86 -26.38
N GLY A 7 1.31 -14.06 -26.82
CA GLY A 7 2.65 -14.60 -26.64
C GLY A 7 3.75 -13.62 -27.07
N ARG A 8 4.47 -13.04 -26.10
CA ARG A 8 5.70 -12.28 -26.33
C ARG A 8 6.84 -12.89 -25.52
N LYS A 9 7.83 -13.42 -26.22
CA LYS A 9 9.09 -13.91 -25.65
C LYS A 9 9.96 -12.71 -25.28
N VAL A 10 9.95 -12.30 -24.01
CA VAL A 10 10.92 -11.34 -23.45
C VAL A 10 12.18 -12.10 -23.06
N LYS A 11 13.35 -11.61 -23.50
CA LYS A 11 14.66 -12.20 -23.17
C LYS A 11 15.12 -11.64 -21.83
N TRP A 12 14.98 -12.43 -20.77
CA TRP A 12 15.30 -12.04 -19.39
C TRP A 12 16.81 -12.06 -19.14
N VAL A 13 17.37 -10.92 -18.75
CA VAL A 13 18.71 -10.86 -18.14
C VAL A 13 18.54 -11.18 -16.65
N ARG A 14 19.09 -12.30 -16.20
CA ARG A 14 19.21 -12.60 -14.77
C ARG A 14 20.29 -11.70 -14.19
N GLU A 15 19.92 -10.53 -13.68
CA GLU A 15 20.77 -9.88 -12.69
C GLU A 15 20.73 -10.73 -11.41
N THR A 16 21.87 -11.31 -11.06
CA THR A 16 22.13 -11.86 -9.73
C THR A 16 21.93 -10.75 -8.71
N VAL A 17 20.76 -10.73 -8.08
CA VAL A 17 20.53 -9.95 -6.86
C VAL A 17 21.46 -10.54 -5.81
N THR A 18 22.56 -9.85 -5.53
CA THR A 18 23.42 -10.16 -4.38
C THR A 18 22.53 -10.08 -3.14
N THR A 19 22.44 -11.16 -2.38
CA THR A 19 21.66 -11.23 -1.13
C THR A 19 22.31 -10.31 -0.11
N MET A 20 21.96 -9.03 -0.13
CA MET A 20 22.33 -8.10 0.93
C MET A 20 21.24 -8.16 2.00
N GLU A 21 21.63 -8.59 3.21
CA GLU A 21 20.74 -8.74 4.35
C GLU A 21 20.07 -7.40 4.71
N ALA A 22 18.75 -7.41 4.81
CA ALA A 22 17.99 -6.25 5.28
C ALA A 22 18.15 -6.12 6.80
N CYS A 23 18.30 -4.90 7.30
CA CYS A 23 18.29 -4.61 8.73
C CYS A 23 17.01 -3.86 9.13
N PRO A 24 16.38 -4.19 10.28
CA PRO A 24 16.72 -5.33 11.17
C PRO A 24 16.38 -6.69 10.55
N GLU A 25 16.94 -7.76 11.13
CA GLU A 25 16.60 -9.15 10.82
C GLU A 25 15.07 -9.35 10.88
N VAL A 26 14.54 -10.24 10.03
CA VAL A 26 13.10 -10.57 10.06
C VAL A 26 12.78 -11.17 11.42
N TYR A 27 12.07 -10.43 12.26
CA TYR A 27 11.57 -10.92 13.55
C TYR A 27 10.52 -12.01 13.30
N THR A 28 10.93 -13.27 13.33
CA THR A 28 10.02 -14.43 13.31
C THR A 28 9.56 -14.83 14.70
N THR A 29 10.25 -14.36 15.75
CA THR A 29 9.88 -14.57 17.15
C THR A 29 9.70 -13.22 17.83
N PRO A 30 8.55 -12.96 18.48
CA PRO A 30 8.34 -11.73 19.25
C PRO A 30 9.41 -11.59 20.35
N PRO A 31 10.12 -10.45 20.42
CA PRO A 31 11.02 -10.21 21.53
C PRO A 31 10.23 -10.12 22.84
N VAL A 32 10.83 -10.61 23.93
CA VAL A 32 10.25 -10.48 25.27
C VAL A 32 9.98 -9.00 25.53
N GLN A 33 8.73 -8.65 25.82
CA GLN A 33 8.36 -7.26 26.09
C GLN A 33 9.09 -6.79 27.34
N PRO A 34 9.84 -5.67 27.27
CA PRO A 34 10.59 -5.19 28.41
C PRO A 34 9.65 -4.82 29.56
N LYS A 35 9.98 -5.27 30.77
CA LYS A 35 9.22 -4.94 32.00
C LYS A 35 9.49 -3.51 32.47
N GLU A 36 10.67 -3.00 32.17
CA GLU A 36 11.05 -1.61 32.41
C GLU A 36 10.85 -0.79 31.14
N HIS A 37 10.11 0.31 31.26
CA HIS A 37 9.90 1.22 30.14
C HIS A 37 11.22 1.91 29.77
N LYS A 38 11.55 1.91 28.47
CA LYS A 38 12.66 2.73 27.98
C LYS A 38 12.34 4.22 28.17
N PRO A 39 13.35 5.09 28.37
CA PRO A 39 13.13 6.53 28.35
C PRO A 39 12.39 6.95 27.06
N GLY A 40 11.23 7.61 27.22
CA GLY A 40 10.36 8.01 26.10
C GLY A 40 9.37 6.95 25.60
N GLN A 41 9.32 5.76 26.21
CA GLN A 41 8.34 4.72 25.87
C GLN A 41 6.94 5.10 26.37
N LEU A 42 6.01 5.24 25.42
CA LEU A 42 4.61 5.60 25.68
C LEU A 42 3.87 4.52 26.50
N THR A 43 2.90 4.94 27.31
CA THR A 43 1.95 4.02 27.97
C THR A 43 0.98 3.42 26.95
N ARG A 44 0.26 2.36 27.32
CA ARG A 44 -0.78 1.79 26.43
C ARG A 44 -1.88 2.80 26.11
N GLU A 45 -2.26 3.62 27.07
CA GLU A 45 -3.26 4.67 26.93
C GLU A 45 -2.77 5.75 25.97
N GLN A 46 -1.50 6.17 26.09
CA GLN A 46 -0.89 7.12 25.16
C GLN A 46 -0.81 6.53 23.75
N VAL A 47 -0.38 5.27 23.60
CA VAL A 47 -0.35 4.58 22.30
C VAL A 47 -1.76 4.55 21.70
N LYS A 48 -2.78 4.19 22.48
CA LYS A 48 -4.18 4.20 22.04
C LYS A 48 -4.62 5.60 21.64
N GLN A 49 -4.31 6.62 22.43
CA GLN A 49 -4.63 8.01 22.11
C GLN A 49 -4.00 8.45 20.78
N PHE A 50 -2.70 8.21 20.59
CA PHE A 50 -2.02 8.59 19.34
C PHE A 50 -2.51 7.78 18.13
N PHE A 51 -2.86 6.51 18.34
CA PHE A 51 -3.29 5.65 17.25
C PHE A 51 -4.75 5.86 16.86
N ASP A 52 -5.62 6.20 17.81
CA ASP A 52 -7.04 6.40 17.57
C ASP A 52 -7.33 7.88 17.26
N GLU A 53 -6.95 8.81 18.14
CA GLU A 53 -7.32 10.22 18.04
C GLU A 53 -6.41 10.96 17.07
N ALA A 54 -5.09 10.92 17.29
CA ALA A 54 -4.16 11.71 16.46
C ALA A 54 -4.12 11.21 15.01
N TYR A 55 -4.37 9.92 14.79
CA TYR A 55 -4.52 9.37 13.45
C TYR A 55 -5.77 9.89 12.74
N CYS A 56 -6.93 9.91 13.41
CA CYS A 56 -8.14 10.51 12.86
C CYS A 56 -7.94 12.00 12.56
N ASP A 57 -7.38 12.75 13.51
CA ASP A 57 -7.09 14.18 13.36
C ASP A 57 -6.18 14.46 12.16
N LEU A 58 -5.22 13.57 11.87
CA LEU A 58 -4.34 13.70 10.72
C LEU A 58 -5.12 13.55 9.40
N TRP A 59 -6.05 12.60 9.30
CA TRP A 59 -6.88 12.40 8.11
C TRP A 59 -7.77 13.60 7.78
N VAL A 60 -8.26 14.29 8.81
CA VAL A 60 -9.17 15.44 8.69
C VAL A 60 -8.49 16.78 8.98
N ASN A 61 -7.17 16.82 8.98
CA ASN A 61 -6.43 18.04 9.24
C ASN A 61 -6.77 19.09 8.16
N ASP A 62 -7.23 20.28 8.57
CA ASP A 62 -7.69 21.30 7.62
C ASP A 62 -6.60 21.72 6.63
N ARG A 63 -5.32 21.77 7.03
CA ARG A 63 -4.24 22.12 6.09
C ARG A 63 -4.07 21.05 5.02
N LEU A 64 -4.16 19.77 5.39
CA LEU A 64 -4.09 18.67 4.42
C LEU A 64 -5.32 18.64 3.54
N LEU A 65 -6.52 18.74 4.12
CA LEU A 65 -7.76 18.74 3.36
C LEU A 65 -7.87 19.95 2.41
N ASN A 66 -7.35 21.13 2.78
CA ASN A 66 -7.30 22.29 1.88
C ASN A 66 -6.37 22.07 0.67
N VAL A 67 -5.31 21.28 0.82
CA VAL A 67 -4.47 20.87 -0.32
C VAL A 67 -5.20 19.79 -1.13
N MET A 68 -5.83 18.81 -0.47
CA MET A 68 -6.56 17.74 -1.15
C MET A 68 -7.75 18.27 -1.94
N GLU A 69 -8.45 19.27 -1.45
CA GLU A 69 -9.57 19.92 -2.13
C GLU A 69 -9.16 20.48 -3.50
N GLN A 70 -7.95 21.04 -3.60
CA GLN A 70 -7.40 21.54 -4.87
C GLN A 70 -7.02 20.43 -5.86
N LEU A 71 -6.73 19.22 -5.36
CA LEU A 71 -6.26 18.09 -6.18
C LEU A 71 -7.36 17.10 -6.55
N VAL A 72 -8.31 16.88 -5.64
CA VAL A 72 -9.34 15.85 -5.70
C VAL A 72 -10.73 16.45 -5.93
N GLY A 73 -10.94 17.69 -5.47
CA GLY A 73 -12.24 18.37 -5.48
C GLY A 73 -12.83 18.53 -4.07
N PRO A 74 -13.99 19.21 -3.98
CA PRO A 74 -14.61 19.58 -2.69
C PRO A 74 -15.19 18.41 -1.90
N GLU A 75 -15.44 17.28 -2.57
CA GLU A 75 -15.89 16.04 -1.95
C GLU A 75 -14.67 15.14 -1.74
N ILE A 76 -14.30 14.93 -0.48
CA ILE A 76 -13.06 14.22 -0.15
C ILE A 76 -13.40 13.04 0.75
N ALA A 77 -13.00 11.85 0.33
CA ALA A 77 -13.09 10.65 1.13
C ALA A 77 -11.72 9.96 1.30
N GLY A 78 -11.48 9.41 2.49
CA GLY A 78 -10.27 8.68 2.84
C GLY A 78 -10.40 7.18 2.61
N ASN A 79 -9.31 6.57 2.12
CA ASN A 79 -9.25 5.17 1.73
C ASN A 79 -8.11 4.43 2.50
N PRO A 80 -8.40 3.36 3.27
CA PRO A 80 -7.46 2.69 4.19
C PRO A 80 -6.43 1.74 3.52
N LEU A 81 -5.79 2.14 2.42
CA LEU A 81 -4.73 1.32 1.80
C LEU A 81 -3.34 1.89 2.03
N TRP A 82 -2.45 1.00 2.44
CA TRP A 82 -1.08 1.31 2.81
C TRP A 82 -0.16 0.84 1.69
N ASN A 83 0.81 1.65 1.28
CA ASN A 83 2.22 1.26 1.15
C ASN A 83 3.08 2.45 0.67
N LEU A 84 4.11 2.75 1.45
CA LEU A 84 4.94 3.94 1.32
C LEU A 84 6.06 3.80 0.28
N ARG A 85 6.37 4.87 -0.47
CA ARG A 85 7.41 4.85 -1.51
C ARG A 85 8.13 6.21 -1.68
N PRO A 86 9.37 6.36 -1.19
CA PRO A 86 10.18 7.58 -1.34
C PRO A 86 10.85 7.74 -2.71
N LYS A 87 10.71 6.80 -3.65
CA LYS A 87 11.25 6.95 -5.02
C LYS A 87 10.12 7.03 -6.01
N VAL A 88 10.15 8.04 -6.88
CA VAL A 88 9.12 8.30 -7.90
C VAL A 88 9.75 8.38 -9.28
N VAL A 89 8.92 8.28 -10.31
CA VAL A 89 9.33 8.56 -11.69
C VAL A 89 8.65 9.85 -12.14
N ARG A 90 9.45 10.92 -12.20
CA ARG A 90 9.00 12.26 -12.55
C ARG A 90 8.34 12.21 -13.93
N GLY A 91 7.13 12.77 -14.02
CA GLY A 91 6.40 12.83 -15.28
C GLY A 91 5.76 11.50 -15.71
N GLY A 92 5.93 10.39 -14.97
CA GLY A 92 5.32 9.10 -15.32
C GLY A 92 3.80 9.10 -15.40
N HIS A 93 3.13 10.06 -14.75
CA HIS A 93 1.68 10.25 -14.82
C HIS A 93 1.21 11.04 -16.05
N ARG A 94 2.10 11.73 -16.79
CA ARG A 94 1.72 12.76 -17.78
C ARG A 94 0.92 12.22 -18.95
N LYS A 95 1.09 10.96 -19.31
CA LYS A 95 0.31 10.33 -20.38
C LYS A 95 -1.12 9.94 -19.95
N GLY A 96 -1.47 10.06 -18.68
CA GLY A 96 -2.81 9.71 -18.18
C GLY A 96 -3.12 8.21 -18.23
N VAL A 97 -2.09 7.37 -18.36
CA VAL A 97 -2.21 5.90 -18.39
C VAL A 97 -1.28 5.28 -17.35
N THR A 98 -1.60 4.07 -16.91
CA THR A 98 -0.72 3.26 -16.06
C THR A 98 0.06 2.26 -16.92
N ALA A 99 1.31 2.00 -16.57
CA ALA A 99 2.10 0.94 -17.19
C ALA A 99 1.63 -0.45 -16.72
N ASP A 100 1.84 -1.45 -17.57
CA ASP A 100 1.51 -2.84 -17.22
C ASP A 100 2.43 -3.30 -16.09
N HIS A 101 1.81 -3.80 -15.03
CA HIS A 101 2.53 -4.40 -13.91
C HIS A 101 2.65 -5.90 -14.14
N VAL A 102 3.68 -6.52 -13.55
CA VAL A 102 3.84 -7.97 -13.49
C VAL A 102 4.00 -8.42 -12.05
N GLY A 103 3.35 -9.54 -11.72
CA GLY A 103 3.38 -10.16 -10.41
C GLY A 103 4.20 -11.46 -10.42
N VAL A 104 4.81 -11.90 -9.32
CA VAL A 104 5.13 -11.15 -8.09
C VAL A 104 6.65 -11.06 -7.92
N VAL A 105 7.13 -10.10 -7.15
CA VAL A 105 8.57 -9.83 -6.97
C VAL A 105 9.13 -10.60 -5.78
N GLY A 106 10.16 -11.41 -6.02
CA GLY A 106 10.85 -12.19 -4.98
C GLY A 106 9.90 -13.07 -4.18
N GLY A 107 10.08 -13.11 -2.86
CA GLY A 107 9.22 -13.83 -1.91
C GLY A 107 7.98 -13.04 -1.44
N THR A 108 7.58 -11.97 -2.14
CA THR A 108 6.51 -11.05 -1.72
C THR A 108 5.26 -11.14 -2.60
N TRP A 109 4.20 -10.41 -2.25
CA TRP A 109 3.01 -10.22 -3.09
C TRP A 109 3.05 -8.91 -3.90
N TYR A 110 4.19 -8.20 -3.89
CA TYR A 110 4.34 -6.96 -4.65
C TYR A 110 4.43 -7.20 -6.15
N VAL A 111 3.94 -6.23 -6.90
CA VAL A 111 4.07 -6.14 -8.35
C VAL A 111 5.25 -5.23 -8.72
N GLU A 112 5.80 -5.42 -9.92
CA GLU A 112 6.79 -4.52 -10.52
C GLU A 112 6.29 -3.99 -11.86
N VAL A 113 6.81 -2.83 -12.25
CA VAL A 113 6.76 -2.35 -13.63
C VAL A 113 8.19 -2.46 -14.16
N LEU A 114 8.37 -3.18 -15.27
CA LEU A 114 9.69 -3.31 -15.89
C LEU A 114 10.13 -1.96 -16.47
N GLU A 115 11.43 -1.68 -16.45
CA GLU A 115 11.96 -0.40 -16.94
C GLU A 115 11.59 -0.17 -18.41
N GLU A 116 11.79 -1.16 -19.28
CA GLU A 116 11.40 -1.10 -20.70
C GLU A 116 9.90 -0.82 -20.88
N GLU A 117 9.05 -1.42 -20.04
CA GLU A 117 7.62 -1.21 -20.06
C GLU A 117 7.24 0.21 -19.64
N MET A 118 7.94 0.73 -18.64
CA MET A 118 7.78 2.08 -18.15
C MET A 118 8.16 3.11 -19.21
N GLU A 119 9.32 2.95 -19.86
CA GLU A 119 9.78 3.83 -20.93
C GLU A 119 8.83 3.78 -22.14
N ARG A 120 8.46 2.56 -22.56
CA ARG A 120 7.54 2.33 -23.69
C ARG A 120 6.17 2.96 -23.45
N THR A 121 5.53 2.62 -22.32
CA THR A 121 4.15 3.01 -22.07
C THR A 121 4.06 4.45 -21.58
N LEU A 122 4.92 4.87 -20.64
CA LEU A 122 4.84 6.20 -20.02
C LEU A 122 5.68 7.27 -20.74
N GLY A 123 6.59 6.88 -21.63
CA GLY A 123 7.45 7.82 -22.36
C GLY A 123 8.46 8.54 -21.46
N VAL A 124 8.81 7.93 -20.34
CA VAL A 124 9.84 8.41 -19.42
C VAL A 124 11.20 7.84 -19.83
N ASN A 125 12.27 8.41 -19.30
CA ASN A 125 13.62 7.84 -19.35
C ASN A 125 14.00 7.42 -17.93
N VAL A 126 14.10 6.12 -17.67
CA VAL A 126 14.32 5.63 -16.29
C VAL A 126 15.67 6.05 -15.71
N LYS A 127 16.64 6.37 -16.57
CA LYS A 127 17.98 6.82 -16.12
C LYS A 127 17.98 8.25 -15.61
N THR A 128 17.08 9.10 -16.11
CA THR A 128 17.05 10.53 -15.75
C THR A 128 15.82 10.93 -14.92
N ASP A 129 14.71 10.21 -15.07
CA ASP A 129 13.42 10.63 -14.51
C ASP A 129 13.12 9.95 -13.17
N VAL A 130 13.90 8.95 -12.78
CA VAL A 130 13.80 8.29 -11.48
C VAL A 130 14.42 9.18 -10.40
N VAL A 131 13.60 9.69 -9.50
CA VAL A 131 13.99 10.64 -8.45
C VAL A 131 13.76 10.04 -7.08
N THR A 132 14.75 10.17 -6.20
CA THR A 132 14.60 9.89 -4.76
C THR A 132 14.11 11.16 -4.08
N CYS A 133 12.98 11.07 -3.40
CA CYS A 133 12.39 12.15 -2.62
C CYS A 133 12.83 12.00 -1.16
N GLU A 134 13.78 12.82 -0.72
CA GLU A 134 14.10 12.93 0.70
C GLU A 134 12.94 13.63 1.42
N VAL A 135 12.41 12.97 2.45
CA VAL A 135 11.30 13.48 3.26
C VAL A 135 11.79 13.60 4.70
N PRO A 136 12.12 14.82 5.17
CA PRO A 136 12.54 15.03 6.54
C PRO A 136 11.40 14.76 7.52
N TYR A 137 11.70 14.66 8.82
CA TYR A 137 10.67 14.55 9.86
C TYR A 137 9.64 15.69 9.73
N GLY A 138 8.35 15.33 9.75
CA GLY A 138 7.24 16.26 9.51
C GLY A 138 6.99 16.62 8.04
N GLY A 139 7.84 16.14 7.12
CA GLY A 139 7.65 16.32 5.69
C GLY A 139 6.55 15.43 5.12
N VAL A 140 5.96 15.87 4.00
CA VAL A 140 4.92 15.15 3.28
C VAL A 140 5.26 15.07 1.80
N LEU A 141 4.96 13.94 1.18
CA LEU A 141 5.10 13.73 -0.26
C LEU A 141 3.73 13.43 -0.85
N PHE A 142 3.24 14.33 -1.71
CA PHE A 142 2.00 14.12 -2.46
C PHE A 142 2.31 13.53 -3.83
N ILE A 143 1.66 12.41 -4.15
CA ILE A 143 1.71 11.77 -5.46
C ILE A 143 0.30 11.32 -5.87
N ASN A 144 0.02 11.36 -7.17
CA ASN A 144 -1.18 10.71 -7.68
C ASN A 144 -0.92 9.22 -7.94
N ASN A 145 -2.01 8.46 -8.08
CA ASN A 145 -1.99 7.00 -8.28
C ASN A 145 -1.36 6.53 -9.61
N ALA A 146 -1.13 7.43 -10.57
CA ALA A 146 -0.53 7.09 -11.87
C ALA A 146 1.00 7.25 -11.89
N ILE A 147 1.61 7.82 -10.85
CA ILE A 147 3.08 7.95 -10.75
C ILE A 147 3.68 6.59 -10.36
N PRO A 148 4.57 6.00 -11.19
CA PRO A 148 5.36 4.85 -10.75
C PRO A 148 6.22 5.23 -9.55
N HIS A 149 6.23 4.39 -8.53
CA HIS A 149 6.93 4.66 -7.28
C HIS A 149 7.41 3.35 -6.65
N ARG A 150 8.50 3.40 -5.86
CA ARG A 150 9.04 2.26 -5.08
C ARG A 150 9.66 2.68 -3.75
N SER A 151 9.69 1.74 -2.81
CA SER A 151 10.56 1.85 -1.63
C SER A 151 11.97 1.35 -1.92
N LEU A 152 12.93 1.92 -1.21
CA LEU A 152 14.31 1.44 -1.18
C LEU A 152 14.54 0.65 0.11
N PRO A 153 15.41 -0.38 0.08
CA PRO A 153 15.83 -1.09 1.29
C PRO A 153 16.37 -0.11 2.33
N ASN A 154 15.97 -0.29 3.59
CA ASN A 154 16.61 0.40 4.71
C ASN A 154 17.95 -0.27 4.99
N LYS A 155 19.04 0.50 4.86
CA LYS A 155 20.42 0.04 5.10
C LYS A 155 21.01 0.59 6.40
N THR A 156 20.17 1.17 7.25
CA THR A 156 20.56 1.75 8.55
C THR A 156 20.10 0.84 9.68
N ASP A 157 20.65 1.07 10.87
CA ASP A 157 20.21 0.48 12.14
C ASP A 157 19.03 1.25 12.78
N GLN A 158 18.51 2.27 12.09
CA GLN A 158 17.40 3.10 12.57
C GLN A 158 16.07 2.66 11.99
N ILE A 159 14.99 2.87 12.76
CA ILE A 159 13.63 2.62 12.31
C ILE A 159 13.16 3.77 11.42
N ARG A 160 12.69 3.45 10.21
CA ARG A 160 12.06 4.42 9.30
C ARG A 160 10.54 4.40 9.49
N TRP A 161 10.01 5.36 10.26
CA TRP A 161 8.57 5.55 10.41
C TRP A 161 7.99 6.35 9.24
N SER A 162 6.81 5.92 8.78
CA SER A 162 6.15 6.58 7.67
C SER A 162 4.67 6.19 7.59
N LEU A 163 3.80 7.14 7.19
CA LEU A 163 2.35 6.95 7.06
C LEU A 163 1.91 7.23 5.61
N ASP A 164 1.05 6.36 5.07
CA ASP A 164 0.41 6.53 3.75
C ASP A 164 -1.06 6.86 3.96
N LEU A 165 -1.52 7.97 3.39
CA LEU A 165 -2.89 8.45 3.47
C LEU A 165 -3.38 8.69 2.04
N ARG A 166 -4.57 8.17 1.72
CA ARG A 166 -5.15 8.22 0.37
C ARG A 166 -6.50 8.89 0.39
N TRP A 167 -6.56 10.07 -0.20
CA TRP A 167 -7.80 10.78 -0.44
C TRP A 167 -8.25 10.57 -1.88
N GLN A 168 -9.57 10.51 -2.07
CA GLN A 168 -10.21 10.36 -3.37
C GLN A 168 -11.58 11.05 -3.37
N ASP A 169 -12.09 11.29 -4.56
CA ASP A 169 -13.47 11.69 -4.78
C ASP A 169 -14.37 10.50 -4.41
N PRO A 170 -15.37 10.67 -3.51
CA PRO A 170 -16.27 9.60 -3.07
C PRO A 170 -17.12 9.01 -4.20
N ASP A 171 -17.35 9.74 -5.28
CA ASP A 171 -18.13 9.28 -6.43
C ASP A 171 -17.30 8.42 -7.40
N LYS A 172 -15.99 8.28 -7.14
CA LYS A 172 -15.08 7.44 -7.94
C LYS A 172 -14.91 6.05 -7.31
N PRO A 173 -14.66 5.01 -8.14
CA PRO A 173 -14.42 3.66 -7.64
C PRO A 173 -13.22 3.60 -6.67
N SER A 174 -13.43 3.05 -5.47
CA SER A 174 -12.40 2.90 -4.43
C SER A 174 -11.45 1.72 -4.63
N GLY A 175 -11.72 0.88 -5.63
CA GLY A 175 -10.96 -0.36 -5.87
C GLY A 175 -11.32 -1.54 -4.96
N PHE A 176 -12.32 -1.39 -4.09
CA PHE A 176 -12.77 -2.43 -3.15
C PHE A 176 -14.01 -3.22 -3.58
N TRP A 177 -14.56 -2.97 -4.77
CA TRP A 177 -15.68 -3.76 -5.32
C TRP A 177 -16.88 -3.92 -4.35
N GLY A 178 -17.22 -2.85 -3.62
CA GLY A 178 -18.32 -2.85 -2.65
C GLY A 178 -18.01 -3.46 -1.29
N LYS A 179 -16.81 -4.05 -1.09
CA LYS A 179 -16.39 -4.65 0.18
C LYS A 179 -16.12 -3.62 1.28
N ARG A 180 -15.51 -2.48 0.91
CA ARG A 180 -15.28 -1.35 1.79
C ARG A 180 -15.70 -0.05 1.13
N ARG A 181 -16.36 0.80 1.91
CA ARG A 181 -16.68 2.17 1.53
C ARG A 181 -15.59 3.11 2.06
N PRO A 182 -15.14 4.10 1.25
CA PRO A 182 -14.34 5.21 1.74
C PRO A 182 -15.07 5.96 2.85
N VAL A 183 -14.32 6.53 3.79
CA VAL A 183 -14.88 7.39 4.84
C VAL A 183 -14.92 8.82 4.31
N LEU A 184 -16.09 9.45 4.29
CA LEU A 184 -16.22 10.86 3.89
C LEU A 184 -15.47 11.73 4.91
N MET A 185 -14.56 12.58 4.43
CA MET A 185 -13.71 13.46 5.25
C MET A 185 -14.12 14.93 5.13
N ARG A 186 -14.59 15.37 3.95
CA ARG A 186 -15.05 16.73 3.67
C ARG A 186 -16.12 16.72 2.57
N THR A 187 -17.07 17.64 2.66
CA THR A 187 -18.12 17.85 1.65
C THR A 187 -18.43 19.34 1.52
N ALA A 188 -18.63 19.84 0.30
CA ALA A 188 -19.06 21.22 0.08
C ALA A 188 -20.51 21.47 0.52
N LYS A 189 -21.29 20.41 0.73
CA LYS A 189 -22.69 20.51 1.20
C LYS A 189 -22.78 20.99 2.64
N ASP A 190 -21.74 20.75 3.43
CA ASP A 190 -21.66 21.13 4.84
C ASP A 190 -20.20 21.50 5.20
N PRO A 191 -19.87 22.80 5.18
CA PRO A 191 -18.54 23.29 5.58
C PRO A 191 -18.17 22.99 7.04
N THR A 192 -19.15 22.64 7.89
CA THR A 192 -18.95 22.28 9.29
C THR A 192 -18.89 20.77 9.53
N TYR A 193 -18.96 19.97 8.46
CA TYR A 193 -18.97 18.52 8.53
C TYR A 193 -17.79 17.99 9.36
N LYS A 194 -18.11 17.12 10.31
CA LYS A 194 -17.15 16.34 11.07
C LYS A 194 -17.48 14.88 10.88
N VAL A 195 -16.44 14.07 10.64
CA VAL A 195 -16.57 12.62 10.50
C VAL A 195 -17.14 12.06 11.80
N PRO A 196 -18.33 11.42 11.77
CA PRO A 196 -18.91 10.85 12.97
C PRO A 196 -18.01 9.75 13.54
N GLN A 197 -17.93 9.65 14.87
CA GLN A 197 -17.16 8.58 15.53
C GLN A 197 -17.56 7.19 15.02
N SER A 198 -18.83 6.96 14.71
CA SER A 198 -19.31 5.71 14.14
C SER A 198 -18.69 5.34 12.78
N GLU A 199 -18.27 6.32 11.98
CA GLU A 199 -17.56 6.06 10.72
C GLU A 199 -16.09 5.69 10.98
N TRP A 200 -15.45 6.32 11.95
CA TRP A 200 -14.12 5.90 12.43
C TRP A 200 -14.16 4.50 13.04
N ASP A 201 -15.18 4.20 13.83
CA ASP A 201 -15.34 2.88 14.42
C ASP A 201 -15.52 1.81 13.34
N LYS A 202 -16.29 2.09 12.27
CA LYS A 202 -16.37 1.20 11.10
C LYS A 202 -15.02 1.08 10.40
N PHE A 203 -14.27 2.16 10.28
CA PHE A 203 -12.94 2.17 9.65
C PHE A 203 -11.93 1.31 10.40
N PHE A 204 -11.88 1.41 11.73
CA PHE A 204 -10.97 0.65 12.59
C PHE A 204 -11.43 -0.79 12.84
N ASN A 205 -12.73 -1.00 13.04
CA ASN A 205 -13.34 -2.30 13.33
C ASN A 205 -13.77 -3.05 12.07
N ALA A 206 -13.52 -2.52 10.87
CA ALA A 206 -13.70 -3.28 9.64
C ALA A 206 -12.75 -4.48 9.69
N ASP A 207 -13.36 -5.61 10.06
CA ASP A 207 -12.77 -6.86 10.45
C ASP A 207 -11.62 -7.25 9.50
N ARG A 208 -10.40 -6.98 9.95
CA ARG A 208 -9.19 -7.40 9.26
C ARG A 208 -9.05 -8.91 9.31
N GLY A 209 -9.72 -9.58 10.26
CA GLY A 209 -9.83 -11.03 10.34
C GLY A 209 -10.54 -11.57 9.12
N SER A 210 -11.84 -11.31 8.93
CA SER A 210 -12.59 -11.85 7.78
C SER A 210 -12.07 -11.43 6.40
N GLU A 211 -11.41 -10.28 6.25
CA GLU A 211 -10.75 -9.92 5.00
C GLU A 211 -9.40 -10.62 4.79
N LEU A 212 -8.59 -10.77 5.85
CA LEU A 212 -7.40 -11.60 5.80
C LEU A 212 -7.81 -13.05 5.54
N GLU A 213 -8.79 -13.60 6.26
CA GLU A 213 -9.36 -14.95 6.06
C GLU A 213 -9.99 -15.13 4.66
N MET A 214 -10.72 -14.15 4.12
CA MET A 214 -11.20 -14.19 2.72
C MET A 214 -10.05 -14.15 1.72
N SER A 215 -8.97 -13.45 2.05
CA SER A 215 -7.81 -13.28 1.20
C SER A 215 -6.82 -14.44 1.28
N THR A 216 -6.68 -15.06 2.45
CA THR A 216 -5.79 -16.18 2.73
C THR A 216 -6.51 -17.52 2.61
N GLY A 217 -7.84 -17.53 2.58
CA GLY A 217 -8.66 -18.75 2.60
C GLY A 217 -8.50 -19.57 3.89
N LEU A 218 -7.83 -19.04 4.90
CA LEU A 218 -7.51 -19.73 6.16
C LEU A 218 -8.45 -19.19 7.24
N SER A 219 -9.22 -20.05 7.90
CA SER A 219 -10.12 -19.69 9.02
C SER A 219 -9.86 -20.58 10.23
N GLY A 220 -9.88 -20.02 11.44
CA GLY A 220 -9.90 -20.78 12.70
C GLY A 220 -8.56 -20.86 13.45
N LYS A 221 -8.53 -21.65 14.54
CA LYS A 221 -7.40 -21.78 15.50
C LYS A 221 -6.14 -22.47 14.94
N GLU A 222 -6.13 -22.85 13.67
CA GLU A 222 -4.98 -23.48 12.98
C GLU A 222 -4.18 -22.50 12.11
N VAL A 223 -4.57 -21.22 12.07
CA VAL A 223 -3.78 -20.19 11.38
C VAL A 223 -2.55 -19.87 12.22
N ASP A 224 -1.38 -20.19 11.69
CA ASP A 224 -0.12 -19.64 12.22
C ASP A 224 -0.21 -18.12 12.14
N GLU A 225 -0.26 -17.46 13.30
CA GLU A 225 -0.36 -16.00 13.40
C GLU A 225 0.85 -15.27 12.76
N PHE A 226 1.94 -16.00 12.52
CA PHE A 226 3.14 -15.52 11.83
C PHE A 226 3.18 -15.92 10.35
N ASP A 227 2.17 -16.62 9.83
CA ASP A 227 2.08 -16.85 8.39
C ASP A 227 1.83 -15.52 7.68
N THR A 228 2.89 -15.04 7.05
CA THR A 228 2.88 -13.81 6.26
C THR A 228 2.38 -14.04 4.84
N THR A 229 1.83 -15.21 4.50
CA THR A 229 1.30 -15.55 3.18
C THR A 229 0.01 -14.80 2.87
N VAL A 230 0.16 -13.65 2.23
CA VAL A 230 -0.94 -12.86 1.66
C VAL A 230 -1.31 -13.35 0.24
N HIS A 231 -2.58 -13.64 -0.04
CA HIS A 231 -3.06 -13.88 -1.40
C HIS A 231 -4.47 -13.29 -1.59
N GLY A 232 -5.11 -13.45 -2.75
CA GLY A 232 -6.45 -12.90 -3.01
C GLY A 232 -6.68 -12.45 -4.46
N PRO A 233 -7.92 -12.09 -4.83
CA PRO A 233 -8.31 -11.81 -6.22
C PRO A 233 -7.61 -10.59 -6.83
N TRP A 234 -7.05 -9.69 -6.03
CA TRP A 234 -6.27 -8.57 -6.56
C TRP A 234 -4.96 -9.00 -7.22
N LEU A 235 -4.40 -10.16 -6.83
CA LEU A 235 -3.18 -10.70 -7.45
C LEU A 235 -3.40 -11.07 -8.92
N THR A 236 -4.64 -11.36 -9.32
CA THR A 236 -4.98 -11.68 -10.71
C THR A 236 -5.27 -10.43 -11.55
N ARG A 237 -5.22 -9.23 -10.97
CA ARG A 237 -5.39 -7.97 -11.71
C ARG A 237 -4.31 -7.79 -12.79
N TRP A 238 -3.13 -8.36 -12.55
CA TRP A 238 -1.97 -8.27 -13.42
C TRP A 238 -1.43 -9.67 -13.75
N PRO A 239 -0.74 -9.84 -14.89
CA PRO A 239 -0.12 -11.11 -15.23
C PRO A 239 0.83 -11.60 -14.13
N ILE A 240 0.65 -12.84 -13.69
CA ILE A 240 1.58 -13.54 -12.80
C ILE A 240 2.62 -14.24 -13.68
N VAL A 241 3.83 -13.71 -13.71
CA VAL A 241 4.96 -14.24 -14.50
C VAL A 241 6.00 -14.97 -13.64
N ARG A 242 5.85 -14.87 -12.31
CA ARG A 242 6.68 -15.55 -11.31
C ARG A 242 5.80 -16.10 -10.20
N HIS A 243 6.13 -17.30 -9.71
CA HIS A 243 5.39 -17.96 -8.63
C HIS A 243 6.20 -18.06 -7.34
N ASN A 244 5.55 -17.81 -6.21
CA ASN A 244 6.05 -18.02 -4.85
C ASN A 244 4.92 -18.53 -3.92
N ARG A 245 5.13 -18.54 -2.60
CA ARG A 245 4.14 -19.03 -1.62
C ARG A 245 2.78 -18.34 -1.75
N HIS A 246 2.75 -17.03 -2.03
CA HIS A 246 1.54 -16.22 -2.16
C HIS A 246 0.71 -16.64 -3.37
N THR A 247 1.35 -16.72 -4.54
CA THR A 247 0.65 -17.12 -5.78
C THR A 247 0.25 -18.59 -5.77
N ARG A 248 1.00 -19.46 -5.07
CA ARG A 248 0.64 -20.88 -4.93
C ARG A 248 -0.60 -21.03 -4.05
N ALA A 249 -0.67 -20.30 -2.94
CA ALA A 249 -1.85 -20.29 -2.08
C ALA A 249 -3.12 -19.82 -2.85
N LEU A 250 -2.97 -18.81 -3.72
CA LEU A 250 -4.05 -18.37 -4.62
C LEU A 250 -4.52 -19.48 -5.58
N LEU A 251 -3.58 -20.19 -6.22
CA LEU A 251 -3.92 -21.27 -7.16
C LEU A 251 -4.64 -22.43 -6.46
N LEU A 252 -4.20 -22.78 -5.25
CA LEU A 252 -4.85 -23.78 -4.41
C LEU A 252 -6.29 -23.35 -4.05
N GLN A 253 -6.49 -22.10 -3.64
CA GLN A 253 -7.83 -21.57 -3.35
C GLN A 253 -8.76 -21.63 -4.56
N GLN A 254 -8.22 -21.48 -5.77
CA GLN A 254 -8.97 -21.53 -7.02
C GLN A 254 -9.22 -22.95 -7.54
N GLY A 255 -8.74 -23.99 -6.85
CA GLY A 255 -8.87 -25.39 -7.29
C GLY A 255 -8.04 -25.72 -8.54
N ASN A 256 -6.99 -24.94 -8.81
CA ASN A 256 -6.14 -25.07 -10.00
C ASN A 256 -4.89 -25.94 -9.77
N VAL A 257 -4.95 -26.89 -8.82
CA VAL A 257 -3.87 -27.85 -8.54
C VAL A 257 -4.47 -29.22 -8.25
#